data_AF-A0A285Z8T7-F1
#
_entry.id   AF-A0A285Z8T7-F1
#
_cell.length_a   1.000
_cell.length_b   1.000
_cell.length_c   1.000
_cell.angle_alpha   90.00
_cell.angle_beta   90.00
_cell.angle_gamma   90.00
#
_symmetry.space_group_name_H-M   'P 1'
#
loop_
_entity.id
_entity.type
_entity.pdbx_description
1 polymer ?
#
loop_
_entity_poly.entity_id
_entity_poly.type
_entity_poly.pdbx_seq_one_letter_code
_entity_poly.pdbx_strand_id
1 'polypeptide(L)'
;MTSGVLGEVIDRLAKEQHERGCRLVDMLSREATLVSEIASMREQVKLARQEAHAGRKALDTQWLRRINYAIIMAKKELAGLRVDRGLAQFQQKEERRRLTLLTQLSEQALFMRHAKRLLPRKAYEEIRTAVCSEVTVAIALTPEQMLDDCT
;
A
#
# COMPACT_ATOMS: atom_id res chain seq x y z
N MET A 1 -8.94 28.00 19.44
CA MET A 1 -9.83 27.35 18.45
C MET A 1 -9.07 26.81 17.23
N THR A 2 -7.79 26.39 17.34
CA THR A 2 -7.01 25.79 16.24
C THR A 2 -7.12 24.25 16.23
N SER A 3 -8.31 23.72 16.51
CA SER A 3 -8.55 22.27 16.67
C SER A 3 -9.28 21.62 15.50
N GLY A 4 -9.86 22.40 14.58
CA GLY A 4 -10.66 21.87 13.46
C GLY A 4 -9.81 21.40 12.28
N VAL A 5 -8.89 22.23 11.80
CA VAL A 5 -8.15 21.98 10.55
C VAL A 5 -7.28 20.72 10.60
N LEU A 6 -6.56 20.48 11.69
CA LEU A 6 -5.70 19.29 11.80
C LEU A 6 -6.53 18.00 11.95
N GLY A 7 -7.67 18.06 12.65
CA GLY A 7 -8.62 16.95 12.77
C GLY A 7 -9.24 16.61 11.41
N GLU A 8 -9.71 17.60 10.66
CA GLU A 8 -10.24 17.43 9.30
C GLU A 8 -9.21 16.83 8.33
N VAL A 9 -7.92 17.19 8.48
CA VAL A 9 -6.83 16.62 7.68
C VAL A 9 -6.60 15.15 8.06
N ILE A 10 -6.61 14.81 9.35
CA ILE A 10 -6.47 13.42 9.82
C ILE A 10 -7.64 12.57 9.33
N ASP A 11 -8.87 13.05 9.46
CA ASP A 11 -10.07 12.33 9.03
C ASP A 11 -10.07 12.09 7.51
N ARG A 12 -9.67 13.10 6.73
CA ARG A 12 -9.52 12.96 5.28
C ARG A 12 -8.48 11.91 4.93
N LEU A 13 -7.30 11.98 5.53
CA LEU A 13 -6.22 11.02 5.29
C LEU A 13 -6.61 9.60 5.71
N ALA A 14 -7.37 9.45 6.81
CA ALA A 14 -7.90 8.16 7.25
C ALA A 14 -8.89 7.57 6.24
N LYS A 15 -9.76 8.41 5.66
CA LYS A 15 -10.68 7.97 4.60
C LYS A 15 -9.93 7.54 3.34
N GLU A 16 -8.97 8.33 2.89
CA GLU A 16 -8.16 7.98 1.72
C GLU A 16 -7.35 6.68 1.95
N GLN A 17 -6.83 6.49 3.17
CA GLN A 17 -6.18 5.25 3.59
C GLN A 17 -7.09 4.03 3.47
N HIS A 18 -8.33 4.17 3.90
CA HIS A 18 -9.34 3.12 3.78
C HIS A 18 -9.63 2.79 2.31
N GLU A 19 -9.90 3.81 1.48
CA GLU A 19 -10.17 3.64 0.05
C GLU A 19 -8.98 3.00 -0.71
N ARG A 20 -7.74 3.37 -0.37
CA ARG A 20 -6.53 2.71 -0.90
C ARG A 20 -6.43 1.26 -0.44
N GLY A 21 -6.80 0.98 0.82
CA GLY A 21 -6.88 -0.37 1.35
C GLY A 21 -7.84 -1.25 0.56
N CYS A 22 -9.05 -0.76 0.27
CA CYS A 22 -10.02 -1.46 -0.57
C CYS A 22 -9.46 -1.76 -1.96
N ARG A 23 -8.85 -0.76 -2.62
CA ARG A 23 -8.22 -0.95 -3.93
C ARG A 23 -7.15 -2.03 -3.94
N LEU A 24 -6.32 -2.11 -2.89
CA LEU A 24 -5.31 -3.16 -2.77
C LEU A 24 -5.92 -4.56 -2.62
N VAL A 25 -7.04 -4.67 -1.89
CA VAL A 25 -7.78 -5.93 -1.79
C VAL A 25 -8.35 -6.34 -3.15
N ASP A 26 -8.88 -5.40 -3.93
CA ASP A 26 -9.38 -5.67 -5.28
C ASP A 26 -8.25 -6.13 -6.20
N MET A 27 -7.08 -5.48 -6.14
CA MET A 27 -5.90 -5.88 -6.92
C MET A 27 -5.41 -7.28 -6.54
N LEU A 28 -5.35 -7.61 -5.25
CA LEU A 28 -4.97 -8.94 -4.78
C LEU A 28 -5.97 -10.00 -5.23
N SER A 29 -7.26 -9.67 -5.21
CA SER A 29 -8.33 -10.56 -5.68
C SER A 29 -8.20 -10.82 -7.17
N ARG A 30 -7.99 -9.78 -7.99
CA ARG A 30 -7.75 -9.93 -9.44
C ARG A 30 -6.48 -10.72 -9.73
N GLU A 31 -5.41 -10.50 -8.97
CA GLU A 31 -4.17 -11.27 -9.07
C GLU A 31 -4.42 -12.76 -8.83
N ALA A 32 -5.16 -13.11 -7.77
CA ALA A 32 -5.52 -14.49 -7.46
C ALA A 32 -6.35 -15.13 -8.59
N THR A 33 -7.32 -14.38 -9.13
CA THR A 33 -8.12 -14.83 -10.29
C THR A 33 -7.24 -15.13 -11.50
N LEU A 34 -6.35 -14.21 -11.89
CA LEU A 34 -5.45 -14.40 -13.03
C LEU A 34 -4.51 -15.60 -12.85
N VAL A 35 -3.97 -15.78 -11.65
CA VAL A 35 -3.12 -16.94 -11.32
C VAL A 35 -3.89 -18.24 -11.50
N SER A 36 -5.12 -18.32 -10.98
CA SER A 36 -5.99 -19.49 -11.12
C SER A 36 -6.39 -19.75 -12.57
N GLU A 37 -6.73 -18.71 -13.34
CA GLU A 37 -7.06 -18.82 -14.78
C GLU A 37 -5.86 -19.36 -15.57
N ILE A 38 -4.66 -18.83 -15.35
CA ILE A 38 -3.43 -19.29 -16.00
C ILE A 38 -3.14 -20.75 -15.64
N ALA A 39 -3.29 -21.14 -14.37
CA ALA A 39 -3.08 -22.51 -13.92
C ALA A 39 -4.09 -23.48 -14.57
N SER A 40 -5.38 -23.10 -14.60
CA SER A 40 -6.43 -23.88 -15.25
C SER A 40 -6.17 -24.08 -16.74
N MET A 41 -5.85 -23.01 -17.48
CA MET A 41 -5.53 -23.09 -18.90
C MET A 41 -4.29 -23.98 -19.16
N ARG A 42 -3.28 -23.92 -18.29
CA ARG A 42 -2.09 -24.78 -18.40
C ARG A 42 -2.41 -26.25 -18.20
N GLU A 43 -3.29 -26.58 -17.25
CA GLU A 43 -3.70 -27.96 -17.03
C GLU A 43 -4.53 -28.49 -18.20
N GLN A 44 -5.42 -27.67 -18.78
CA GLN A 44 -6.14 -28.03 -19.99
C GLN A 44 -5.19 -28.35 -21.15
N VAL A 45 -4.15 -27.53 -21.37
CA VAL A 45 -3.13 -27.77 -22.41
C VAL A 45 -2.38 -29.08 -22.14
N LYS A 46 -2.01 -29.34 -20.88
CA LYS A 46 -1.30 -30.55 -20.48
C LYS A 46 -2.15 -31.80 -20.72
N LEU A 47 -3.41 -31.80 -20.29
CA LEU A 47 -4.35 -32.90 -20.51
C LEU A 47 -4.57 -33.16 -22.01
N ALA A 48 -4.82 -32.12 -22.81
CA ALA A 48 -5.00 -32.26 -24.25
C ALA A 48 -3.77 -32.86 -24.94
N ARG A 49 -2.55 -32.48 -24.51
CA ARG A 49 -1.30 -33.06 -25.03
C ARG A 49 -1.14 -34.53 -24.62
N GLN A 50 -1.52 -34.89 -23.40
CA GLN A 50 -1.47 -36.27 -22.92
C GLN A 50 -2.45 -37.16 -23.68
N GLU A 51 -3.68 -36.70 -23.91
CA GLU A 51 -4.68 -37.42 -24.72
C GLU A 51 -4.20 -37.66 -26.15
N ALA A 52 -3.57 -36.64 -26.76
CA ALA A 52 -3.00 -36.74 -28.09
C ALA A 52 -1.80 -37.68 -28.15
N HIS A 53 -0.90 -37.62 -27.16
CA HIS A 53 0.25 -38.52 -27.10
C HIS A 53 -0.18 -39.98 -26.89
N ALA A 54 -1.24 -40.22 -26.13
CA ALA A 54 -1.85 -41.53 -25.94
C ALA A 54 -2.68 -42.00 -27.16
N GLY A 55 -2.74 -41.24 -28.26
CA GLY A 55 -3.49 -41.57 -29.47
C GLY A 55 -5.01 -41.55 -29.31
N ARG A 56 -5.54 -41.04 -28.19
CA ARG A 56 -6.98 -41.07 -27.90
C ARG A 56 -7.76 -39.97 -28.65
N LYS A 57 -7.12 -38.84 -28.90
CA LYS A 57 -7.75 -37.67 -29.53
C LYS A 57 -6.73 -36.88 -30.34
N ALA A 58 -7.12 -36.43 -31.54
CA ALA A 58 -6.28 -35.52 -32.31
C ALA A 58 -6.15 -34.17 -31.60
N LEU A 59 -4.92 -33.62 -31.57
CA LEU A 59 -4.65 -32.34 -30.94
C LEU A 59 -5.12 -31.19 -31.84
N ASP A 60 -6.13 -30.44 -31.40
CA ASP A 60 -6.58 -29.25 -32.12
C ASP A 60 -5.53 -28.13 -32.01
N THR A 61 -4.78 -27.95 -33.11
CA THR A 61 -3.73 -26.94 -33.21
C THR A 61 -4.26 -25.51 -33.20
N GLN A 62 -5.49 -25.28 -33.67
CA GLN A 62 -6.09 -23.94 -33.67
C GLN A 62 -6.53 -23.56 -32.25
N TRP A 63 -7.19 -24.48 -31.53
CA TRP A 63 -7.50 -24.31 -30.11
C TRP A 63 -6.23 -24.07 -29.29
N LEU A 64 -5.15 -24.85 -29.53
CA LEU A 64 -3.87 -24.66 -28.85
C LEU A 64 -3.27 -23.27 -29.05
N ARG A 65 -3.35 -22.71 -30.25
CA ARG A 65 -2.88 -21.34 -30.52
C ARG A 65 -3.69 -20.31 -29.72
N ARG A 66 -5.02 -20.45 -29.70
CA ARG A 66 -5.92 -19.56 -28.96
C ARG A 66 -5.65 -19.60 -27.45
N ILE A 67 -5.54 -20.80 -26.86
CA ILE A 67 -5.28 -20.94 -25.43
C ILE A 67 -3.88 -20.45 -25.03
N ASN A 68 -2.86 -20.69 -25.87
CA ASN A 68 -1.52 -20.14 -25.62
C ASN A 68 -1.52 -18.61 -25.66
N TYR A 69 -2.22 -18.00 -26.62
CA TYR A 69 -2.39 -16.56 -26.68
C TYR A 69 -3.10 -16.02 -25.43
N ALA A 70 -4.19 -16.66 -25.00
CA ALA A 70 -4.90 -16.30 -23.77
C ALA A 70 -3.99 -16.37 -22.53
N ILE A 71 -3.16 -17.42 -22.40
CA ILE A 71 -2.17 -17.54 -21.32
C ILE A 71 -1.15 -16.38 -21.36
N ILE A 72 -0.65 -16.03 -22.55
CA ILE A 72 0.31 -14.92 -22.71
C ILE A 72 -0.33 -13.60 -22.29
N MET A 73 -1.55 -13.32 -22.74
CA MET A 73 -2.28 -12.10 -22.38
C MET A 73 -2.56 -12.01 -20.88
N ALA A 74 -3.06 -13.09 -20.28
CA ALA A 74 -3.30 -13.14 -18.83
C ALA A 74 -2.00 -12.96 -18.02
N LYS A 75 -0.88 -13.52 -18.47
CA LYS A 75 0.43 -13.29 -17.84
C LYS A 75 0.90 -11.85 -17.96
N LYS A 76 0.69 -11.22 -19.11
CA LYS A 76 1.03 -9.80 -19.31
C LYS A 76 0.21 -8.91 -18.39
N GLU A 77 -1.09 -9.16 -18.29
CA GLU A 77 -1.98 -8.47 -17.36
C GLU A 77 -1.52 -8.67 -15.90
N LEU A 78 -1.23 -9.92 -15.51
CA LEU A 78 -0.74 -10.26 -14.18
C LEU A 78 0.57 -9.53 -13.83
N ALA A 79 1.50 -9.42 -14.79
CA ALA A 79 2.75 -8.70 -14.58
C ALA A 79 2.51 -7.20 -14.37
N GLY A 80 1.65 -6.57 -15.19
CA GLY A 80 1.26 -5.16 -15.01
C GLY A 80 0.61 -4.92 -13.65
N LEU A 81 -0.37 -5.75 -13.29
CA LEU A 81 -1.08 -5.66 -12.02
C LEU A 81 -0.14 -5.78 -10.81
N ARG A 82 0.89 -6.62 -10.87
CA ARG A 82 1.88 -6.77 -9.79
C ARG A 82 2.75 -5.53 -9.61
N VAL A 83 3.12 -4.86 -10.70
CA VAL A 83 3.86 -3.59 -10.64
C VAL A 83 2.98 -2.52 -9.99
N ASP A 84 1.74 -2.37 -10.48
CA ASP A 84 0.80 -1.38 -9.96
C ASP A 84 0.48 -1.64 -8.48
N ARG A 85 0.29 -2.91 -8.10
CA ARG A 85 0.05 -3.31 -6.71
C ARG A 85 1.25 -3.00 -5.83
N GLY A 86 2.47 -3.24 -6.31
CA GLY A 86 3.69 -2.92 -5.57
C GLY A 86 3.80 -1.42 -5.27
N LEU A 87 3.51 -0.58 -6.27
CA LEU A 87 3.45 0.87 -6.10
C LEU A 87 2.36 1.29 -5.10
N ALA A 88 1.15 0.74 -5.24
CA ALA A 88 0.04 1.05 -4.35
C ALA A 88 0.33 0.62 -2.89
N GLN A 89 1.01 -0.51 -2.68
CA GLN A 89 1.44 -0.96 -1.34
C GLN A 89 2.47 -0.02 -0.73
N PHE A 90 3.44 0.44 -1.53
CA PHE A 90 4.42 1.42 -1.08
C PHE A 90 3.77 2.74 -0.67
N GLN A 91 2.88 3.29 -1.52
CA GLN A 91 2.14 4.52 -1.22
C GLN A 91 1.30 4.38 0.05
N GLN A 92 0.59 3.25 0.21
CA GLN A 92 -0.19 3.00 1.42
C GLN A 92 0.69 3.00 2.68
N LYS A 93 1.89 2.42 2.61
CA LYS A 93 2.83 2.38 3.72
C LYS A 93 3.32 3.77 4.12
N GLU A 94 3.72 4.60 3.16
CA GLU A 94 4.19 5.96 3.43
C GLU A 94 3.10 6.84 4.03
N GLU A 95 1.89 6.74 3.51
CA GLU A 95 0.78 7.52 4.04
C GLU A 95 0.31 7.02 5.42
N ARG A 96 0.44 5.72 5.74
CA ARG A 96 0.19 5.22 7.10
C ARG A 96 1.18 5.85 8.08
N ARG A 97 2.46 5.94 7.70
CA ARG A 97 3.48 6.64 8.49
C ARG A 97 3.11 8.09 8.70
N ARG A 98 2.69 8.78 7.63
CA ARG A 98 2.26 10.18 7.69
C ARG A 98 1.06 10.38 8.62
N LEU A 99 0.05 9.51 8.53
CA LEU A 99 -1.12 9.56 9.40
C LEU A 99 -0.72 9.37 10.85
N THR A 100 0.10 8.35 11.17
CA THR A 100 0.61 8.11 12.53
C THR A 100 1.33 9.33 13.09
N LEU A 101 2.21 9.95 12.30
CA LEU A 101 2.94 11.15 12.72
C LEU A 101 2.00 12.31 13.02
N LEU A 102 1.02 12.58 12.13
CA LEU A 102 0.05 13.65 12.33
C LEU A 102 -0.83 13.41 13.55
N THR A 103 -1.27 12.17 13.79
CA THR A 103 -2.03 11.80 14.98
C THR A 103 -1.22 12.04 16.25
N GLN A 104 0.04 11.60 16.29
CA GLN A 104 0.94 11.84 17.44
C GLN A 104 1.14 13.34 17.71
N LEU A 105 1.38 14.14 16.67
CA LEU A 105 1.50 15.59 16.79
C LEU A 105 0.20 16.23 17.31
N SER A 106 -0.96 15.71 16.90
CA SER A 106 -2.26 16.19 17.38
C SER A 106 -2.47 15.88 18.87
N GLU A 107 -2.13 14.67 19.31
CA GLU A 107 -2.23 14.22 20.69
C GLU A 107 -1.28 15.01 21.59
N GLN A 108 -0.05 15.21 21.12
CA GLN A 108 0.94 16.04 21.80
C GLN A 108 0.46 17.49 21.92
N ALA A 109 -0.11 18.08 20.88
CA ALA A 109 -0.66 19.42 20.93
C ALA A 109 -1.84 19.54 21.92
N LEU A 110 -2.71 18.54 21.98
CA LEU A 110 -3.78 18.46 22.97
C LEU A 110 -3.23 18.35 24.39
N PHE A 111 -2.26 17.45 24.61
CA PHE A 111 -1.56 17.31 25.88
C PHE A 111 -0.95 18.64 26.34
N MET A 112 -0.22 19.33 25.47
CA MET A 112 0.40 20.63 25.80
C MET A 112 -0.63 21.72 26.14
N ARG A 113 -1.81 21.70 25.49
CA ARG A 113 -2.91 22.61 25.86
C ARG A 113 -3.48 22.29 27.25
N HIS A 114 -3.62 21.02 27.61
CA HIS A 114 -4.08 20.61 28.94
C HIS A 114 -3.04 20.89 30.02
N ALA A 115 -1.78 20.55 29.77
CA ALA A 115 -0.65 20.80 30.67
C ALA A 115 -0.52 22.29 31.00
N LYS A 116 -0.66 23.19 30.01
CA LYS A 116 -0.63 24.65 30.23
C LYS A 116 -1.69 25.15 31.22
N ARG A 117 -2.84 24.49 31.30
CA ARG A 117 -3.95 24.88 32.18
C ARG A 117 -3.82 24.30 33.59
N LEU A 118 -3.21 23.12 33.72
CA LEU A 118 -3.21 22.34 34.96
C LEU A 118 -1.89 22.43 35.73
N LEU A 119 -0.76 22.67 35.05
CA LEU A 119 0.55 22.66 35.67
C LEU A 119 1.03 24.06 36.07
N PRO A 120 1.82 24.17 37.15
CA PRO A 120 2.56 25.39 37.46
C PRO A 120 3.49 25.77 36.29
N ARG A 121 3.65 27.08 36.06
CA ARG A 121 4.40 27.62 34.91
C ARG A 121 5.81 27.01 34.75
N LYS A 122 6.50 26.76 35.86
CA LYS A 122 7.84 26.15 35.86
C LYS A 122 7.83 24.74 35.26
N ALA A 123 6.94 23.87 35.73
CA ALA A 123 6.80 22.51 35.23
C ALA A 123 6.33 22.48 33.76
N TYR A 124 5.44 23.41 33.37
CA TYR A 124 5.03 23.54 31.98
C TYR A 124 6.17 23.93 31.03
N GLU A 125 7.01 24.89 31.41
CA GLU A 125 8.16 25.32 30.61
C GLU A 125 9.20 24.20 30.46
N GLU A 126 9.47 23.43 31.52
CA GLU A 126 10.36 22.26 31.49
C GLU A 126 9.88 21.21 30.47
N ILE A 127 8.58 20.86 30.51
CA ILE A 127 7.96 19.93 29.55
C ILE A 127 8.01 20.50 28.13
N ARG A 128 7.71 21.80 27.95
CA ARG A 128 7.74 22.45 26.64
C ARG A 128 9.14 22.42 26.03
N THR A 129 10.18 22.67 26.83
CA THR A 129 11.57 22.60 26.36
C THR A 129 11.99 21.19 25.97
N ALA A 130 11.60 20.16 26.73
CA ALA A 130 11.88 18.76 26.42
C ALA A 130 11.20 18.30 25.13
N VAL A 131 9.93 18.67 24.94
CA VAL A 131 9.16 18.39 23.72
C VAL A 131 9.80 19.03 22.48
N CYS A 132 10.25 20.28 22.57
CA CYS A 132 10.91 20.95 21.45
C CYS A 132 12.26 20.31 21.05
N SER A 133 13.03 19.76 22.00
CA SER A 133 14.26 19.03 21.67
C SER A 133 14.01 17.70 20.95
N GLU A 134 12.95 16.97 21.31
CA GLU A 134 12.64 15.66 20.69
C GLU A 134 12.02 15.79 19.29
N VAL A 135 11.15 16.78 19.08
CA VAL A 135 10.50 17.03 17.77
C VAL A 135 11.53 17.46 16.71
N THR A 136 12.59 18.17 17.10
CA THR A 136 13.68 18.58 16.20
C THR A 136 14.47 17.36 15.68
N VAL A 137 14.61 16.31 16.50
CA VAL A 137 15.26 15.05 16.11
C VAL A 137 14.35 14.18 15.24
N ALA A 138 13.04 14.17 15.52
CA ALA A 138 12.07 13.38 14.76
C ALA A 138 11.79 13.94 13.34
N ILE A 139 11.80 15.27 13.16
CA ILE A 139 11.58 15.90 11.85
C ILE A 139 12.80 15.72 10.92
N ALA A 140 14.02 15.73 11.46
CA ALA A 140 15.25 15.47 10.71
C ALA A 140 15.33 14.02 10.14
N LEU A 141 14.46 13.11 10.58
CA LEU A 141 14.38 11.74 10.09
C LEU A 141 13.31 11.53 9.00
N THR A 142 12.67 12.61 8.52
CA THR A 142 11.82 12.52 7.32
C THR A 142 12.71 12.39 6.07
N PRO A 143 12.49 11.37 5.21
CA PRO A 143 13.41 11.01 4.13
C PRO A 143 13.34 11.94 2.91
N GLU A 144 12.86 13.17 3.06
CA GLU A 144 12.91 14.17 1.97
C GLU A 144 14.31 14.81 1.82
N GLN A 145 15.25 14.53 2.73
CA GLN A 145 16.63 15.05 2.68
C GLN A 145 17.71 14.03 2.27
N MET A 146 17.33 12.81 1.85
CA MET A 146 18.31 11.76 1.46
C MET A 146 18.39 11.53 -0.06
N LEU A 147 17.84 12.42 -0.89
CA LEU A 147 17.83 12.25 -2.36
C LEU A 147 18.94 13.00 -3.11
N ASP A 148 19.85 13.71 -2.43
CA ASP A 148 20.94 14.44 -3.09
C ASP A 148 22.29 13.70 -3.15
N ASP A 149 22.41 12.50 -2.57
CA ASP A 149 23.67 11.74 -2.60
C ASP A 149 23.49 10.39 -3.32
N CYS A 150 23.29 10.41 -4.64
CA CYS A 150 23.60 9.28 -5.55
C CYS A 150 23.66 9.79 -7.01
N THR A 151 24.78 10.40 -7.39
CA THR A 151 25.30 10.42 -8.78
C THR A 151 26.51 9.51 -8.88
#